data_AF-A0A7S4K6P3-F1
#
_entry.id   AF-A0A7S4K6P3-F1
#
_cell.length_a   1.000
_cell.length_b   1.000
_cell.length_c   1.000
_cell.angle_alpha   90.00
_cell.angle_beta   90.00
_cell.angle_gamma   90.00
#
_symmetry.space_group_name_H-M   'P 1'
#
loop_
_entity.id
_entity.type
_entity.pdbx_description
1 polymer ?
#
loop_
_entity_poly.entity_id
_entity_poly.type
_entity_poly.pdbx_seq_one_letter_code
_entity_poly.pdbx_strand_id
1 'polypeptide(L)'
;KVDKSSFYQETLMELLISDITNKEKICRHVDELISVFSWVCVQFNDDLKAIGIKWERLNLRGQIDLQWLPPTLAYIRLEENAFGGSLNFTELPDPLEILSLATNEFTGEICLTKLPERLVILSARERKHVGRIS
;
A
#
# COMPACT_ATOMS: atom_id res chain seq x y z
N LYS A 1 -3.54 -16.05 8.61
CA LYS A 1 -3.51 -15.69 7.19
C LYS A 1 -4.94 -15.56 6.70
N VAL A 2 -5.40 -14.36 6.35
CA VAL A 2 -6.71 -14.14 5.72
C VAL A 2 -6.63 -14.71 4.31
N ASP A 3 -7.58 -15.55 3.92
CA ASP A 3 -7.62 -16.09 2.55
C ASP A 3 -8.09 -15.01 1.57
N LYS A 4 -7.15 -14.26 1.00
CA LYS A 4 -7.42 -13.21 0.01
C LYS A 4 -7.86 -13.76 -1.36
N SER A 5 -7.67 -15.06 -1.63
CA SER A 5 -8.05 -15.65 -2.91
C SER A 5 -9.57 -15.73 -3.10
N SER A 6 -10.31 -15.76 -1.98
CA SER A 6 -11.77 -15.75 -1.97
C SER A 6 -12.38 -14.34 -2.01
N PHE A 7 -11.58 -13.28 -1.76
CA PHE A 7 -12.06 -11.90 -1.83
C PHE A 7 -12.09 -11.38 -3.26
N TYR A 8 -13.14 -10.61 -3.57
CA TYR A 8 -13.18 -9.86 -4.81
C TYR A 8 -12.16 -8.70 -4.75
N GLN A 9 -11.46 -8.45 -5.86
CA GLN A 9 -10.39 -7.45 -5.91
C GLN A 9 -10.88 -6.05 -5.52
N GLU A 10 -12.11 -5.68 -5.89
CA GLU A 10 -12.66 -4.37 -5.52
C GLU A 10 -12.73 -4.24 -3.99
N THR A 11 -13.19 -5.27 -3.28
CA THR A 11 -13.23 -5.28 -1.81
C THR A 11 -11.86 -5.13 -1.19
N LEU A 12 -10.83 -5.83 -1.71
CA LEU A 12 -9.45 -5.67 -1.21
C LEU A 12 -8.94 -4.25 -1.40
N MET A 13 -9.18 -3.67 -2.57
CA MET A 13 -8.75 -2.31 -2.89
C MET A 13 -9.50 -1.26 -2.05
N GLU A 14 -10.80 -1.44 -1.81
CA GLU A 14 -11.61 -0.57 -0.94
C GLU A 14 -11.13 -0.60 0.51
N LEU A 15 -10.82 -1.80 1.02
CA LEU A 15 -10.20 -1.96 2.34
C LEU A 15 -8.79 -1.37 2.41
N LEU A 16 -8.01 -1.48 1.34
CA LEU A 16 -6.66 -0.90 1.27
C LEU A 16 -6.68 0.63 1.42
N ILE A 17 -7.71 1.31 0.91
CA ILE A 17 -7.84 2.77 1.00
C ILE A 17 -8.77 3.23 2.12
N SER A 18 -9.31 2.33 2.95
CA SER A 18 -10.40 2.65 3.89
C SER A 18 -10.02 3.77 4.85
N ASP A 19 -8.78 3.71 5.35
CA ASP A 19 -8.21 4.60 6.36
C ASP A 19 -7.36 5.74 5.77
N ILE A 20 -7.35 5.87 4.44
CA ILE A 20 -6.76 7.02 3.75
C ILE A 20 -7.75 8.18 3.87
N THR A 21 -7.34 9.24 4.57
CA THR A 21 -8.23 10.36 4.92
C THR A 21 -8.72 11.12 3.69
N ASN A 22 -7.84 11.27 2.69
CA ASN A 22 -8.11 12.00 1.45
C ASN A 22 -8.10 11.07 0.23
N LYS A 23 -8.77 9.92 0.37
CA LYS A 23 -8.85 8.85 -0.63
C LYS A 23 -9.55 9.26 -1.93
N GLU A 24 -10.30 10.36 -1.92
CA GLU A 24 -10.88 10.96 -3.13
C GLU A 24 -9.82 11.34 -4.17
N LYS A 25 -8.56 11.53 -3.78
CA LYS A 25 -7.46 11.72 -4.74
C LYS A 25 -7.16 10.46 -5.57
N ILE A 26 -7.56 9.29 -5.07
CA ILE A 26 -7.40 7.99 -5.73
C ILE A 26 -8.68 7.64 -6.49
N CYS A 27 -9.83 7.65 -5.83
CA CYS A 27 -11.11 7.17 -6.39
C CYS A 27 -12.00 8.28 -7.00
N ARG A 28 -11.63 9.56 -6.87
CA ARG A 28 -12.32 10.77 -7.38
C ARG A 28 -13.70 11.07 -6.79
N HIS A 29 -14.58 10.08 -6.62
CA HIS A 29 -15.88 10.24 -5.97
C HIS A 29 -16.14 9.07 -5.03
N VAL A 30 -16.50 9.39 -3.78
CA VAL A 30 -16.74 8.44 -2.68
C VAL A 30 -18.15 7.83 -2.78
N ASP A 31 -19.00 8.36 -3.66
CA ASP A 31 -20.39 7.94 -3.81
C ASP A 31 -20.59 7.14 -5.11
N GLU A 32 -21.05 5.90 -4.90
CA GLU A 32 -21.53 4.88 -5.85
C GLU A 32 -20.51 4.24 -6.81
N LEU A 33 -19.97 3.10 -6.35
CA LEU A 33 -19.58 1.93 -7.16
C LEU A 33 -18.72 2.23 -8.40
N ILE A 34 -17.83 3.21 -8.32
CA ILE A 34 -16.89 3.43 -9.41
C ILE A 34 -15.80 2.35 -9.29
N SER A 35 -15.82 1.47 -10.28
CA SER A 35 -14.90 0.33 -10.37
C SER A 35 -13.44 0.76 -10.22
N VAL A 36 -12.64 -0.08 -9.57
CA VAL A 36 -11.20 0.12 -9.33
C VAL A 36 -10.41 0.42 -10.61
N PHE A 37 -10.94 0.08 -11.79
CA PHE A 37 -10.34 0.40 -13.08
C PHE A 37 -10.22 1.90 -13.36
N SER A 38 -11.01 2.75 -12.70
CA SER A 38 -10.93 4.21 -12.86
C SER A 38 -9.97 4.86 -11.86
N TRP A 39 -9.44 4.10 -10.90
CA TRP A 39 -8.62 4.66 -9.83
C TRP A 39 -7.30 5.16 -10.37
N VAL A 40 -6.84 6.28 -9.83
CA VAL A 40 -5.63 6.95 -10.29
C VAL A 40 -4.44 6.00 -10.18
N CYS A 41 -3.73 5.83 -11.31
CA CYS A 41 -2.43 5.15 -11.38
C CYS A 41 -2.41 3.70 -10.86
N VAL A 42 -3.52 2.97 -11.03
CA VAL A 42 -3.58 1.51 -10.87
C VAL A 42 -3.39 0.84 -12.22
N GLN A 43 -2.54 -0.19 -12.29
CA GLN A 43 -2.29 -0.98 -13.49
C GLN A 43 -2.87 -2.38 -13.32
N PHE A 44 -3.44 -2.89 -14.41
CA PHE A 44 -4.08 -4.21 -14.47
C PHE A 44 -3.43 -5.06 -15.57
N ASN A 45 -3.41 -6.38 -15.38
CA ASN A 45 -3.04 -7.32 -16.42
C ASN A 45 -4.25 -7.68 -17.32
N ASP A 46 -4.05 -8.58 -18.27
CA ASP A 46 -5.09 -9.05 -19.20
C ASP A 46 -6.27 -9.75 -18.49
N ASP A 47 -6.05 -10.30 -17.30
CA ASP A 47 -7.09 -10.90 -16.44
C ASP A 47 -7.82 -9.86 -15.55
N LEU A 48 -7.60 -8.57 -15.81
CA LEU A 48 -8.17 -7.45 -15.05
C LEU A 48 -7.76 -7.44 -13.56
N LYS A 49 -6.61 -8.07 -13.24
CA LYS A 49 -6.05 -8.11 -11.89
C LYS A 49 -5.06 -6.99 -11.67
N ALA A 50 -5.12 -6.34 -10.51
CA ALA A 50 -4.22 -5.25 -10.15
C ALA A 50 -2.79 -5.80 -9.98
N ILE A 51 -1.87 -5.30 -10.78
CA ILE A 51 -0.45 -5.70 -10.77
C ILE A 51 0.47 -4.59 -10.29
N GLY A 52 0.00 -3.33 -10.29
CA GLY A 52 0.83 -2.19 -9.97
C GLY A 52 0.05 -1.01 -9.44
N ILE A 53 0.55 -0.39 -8.37
CA ILE A 53 -0.01 0.84 -7.80
C ILE A 53 1.09 1.91 -7.73
N LYS A 54 0.82 3.10 -8.28
CA LYS A 54 1.72 4.27 -8.18
C LYS A 54 0.97 5.45 -7.59
N TRP A 55 1.03 5.58 -6.28
CA TRP A 55 0.41 6.68 -5.53
C TRP A 55 1.46 7.61 -4.93
N GLU A 56 2.64 7.69 -5.52
CA GLU A 56 3.70 8.61 -5.13
C GLU A 56 3.29 10.08 -5.36
N ARG A 57 3.71 10.99 -4.48
CA ARG A 57 3.51 12.45 -4.62
C ARG A 57 2.06 12.92 -4.76
N LEU A 58 1.09 12.15 -4.26
CA LEU A 58 -0.33 12.55 -4.28
C LEU A 58 -0.73 13.39 -3.04
N ASN A 59 0.20 13.62 -2.10
CA ASN A 59 -0.09 14.27 -0.81
C ASN A 59 -1.25 13.53 -0.10
N LEU A 60 -1.17 12.19 -0.09
CA LEU A 60 -2.06 11.31 0.65
C LEU A 60 -1.75 11.33 2.14
N ARG A 61 -2.78 11.16 2.96
CA ARG A 61 -2.74 11.22 4.43
C ARG A 61 -3.56 10.09 5.03
N GLY A 62 -3.32 9.80 6.30
CA GLY A 62 -3.99 8.74 7.04
C GLY A 62 -3.10 7.50 7.13
N GLN A 63 -3.72 6.33 7.09
CA GLN A 63 -3.03 5.04 7.23
C GLN A 63 -3.28 4.18 6.00
N ILE A 64 -2.36 3.24 5.77
CA ILE A 64 -2.50 2.22 4.75
C ILE A 64 -2.16 0.87 5.34
N ASP A 65 -3.06 -0.09 5.16
CA ASP A 65 -2.89 -1.43 5.68
C ASP A 65 -2.47 -2.39 4.56
N LEU A 66 -1.19 -2.77 4.57
CA LEU A 66 -0.60 -3.64 3.56
C LEU A 66 -1.19 -5.05 3.57
N GLN A 67 -1.93 -5.43 4.61
CA GLN A 67 -2.64 -6.71 4.62
C GLN A 67 -3.73 -6.76 3.54
N TRP A 68 -4.20 -5.63 3.01
CA TRP A 68 -5.23 -5.60 1.97
C TRP A 68 -4.67 -5.48 0.56
N LEU A 69 -3.35 -5.58 0.38
CA LEU A 69 -2.75 -5.61 -0.96
C LEU A 69 -3.31 -6.77 -1.79
N PRO A 70 -3.69 -6.53 -3.06
CA PRO A 70 -4.12 -7.58 -3.97
C PRO A 70 -3.05 -8.68 -4.12
N PRO A 71 -3.44 -9.96 -4.18
CA PRO A 71 -2.49 -11.08 -4.24
C PRO A 71 -1.63 -11.09 -5.50
N THR A 72 -2.07 -10.40 -6.57
CA THR A 72 -1.37 -10.31 -7.87
C THR A 72 -0.40 -9.12 -7.95
N LEU A 73 -0.32 -8.30 -6.91
CA LEU A 73 0.40 -7.03 -6.97
C LEU A 73 1.92 -7.26 -7.02
N ALA A 74 2.55 -6.85 -8.11
CA ALA A 74 3.99 -6.97 -8.33
C ALA A 74 4.75 -5.74 -7.82
N TYR A 75 4.12 -4.57 -7.78
CA TYR A 75 4.76 -3.39 -7.20
C TYR A 75 3.77 -2.38 -6.61
N ILE A 76 4.25 -1.65 -5.60
CA ILE A 76 3.56 -0.50 -5.01
C ILE A 76 4.54 0.62 -4.66
N ARG A 77 4.16 1.84 -5.06
CA ARG A 77 4.91 3.08 -4.77
C ARG A 77 4.03 4.07 -4.04
N LEU A 78 4.42 4.37 -2.80
CA LEU A 78 3.72 5.25 -1.86
C LEU A 78 4.61 6.40 -1.42
N GLU A 79 5.82 6.53 -1.96
CA GLU A 79 6.79 7.52 -1.54
C GLU A 79 6.31 8.96 -1.73
N GLU A 80 6.85 9.85 -0.91
CA GLU A 80 6.54 11.29 -0.95
C GLU A 80 5.04 11.58 -0.70
N ASN A 81 4.49 10.95 0.33
CA ASN A 81 3.18 11.28 0.90
C ASN A 81 3.32 11.59 2.40
N ALA A 82 2.20 11.74 3.09
CA ALA A 82 2.14 11.93 4.54
C ALA A 82 1.36 10.77 5.19
N PHE A 83 1.59 9.54 4.73
CA PHE A 83 1.08 8.36 5.42
C PHE A 83 1.77 8.20 6.76
N GLY A 84 0.99 7.91 7.80
CA GLY A 84 1.48 7.62 9.15
C GLY A 84 1.07 6.23 9.63
N GLY A 85 1.33 5.96 10.89
CA GLY A 85 1.03 4.68 11.53
C GLY A 85 2.08 3.61 11.27
N SER A 86 1.86 2.43 11.86
CA SER A 86 2.76 1.28 11.74
C SER A 86 2.37 0.36 10.59
N LEU A 87 3.37 -0.19 9.91
CA LEU A 87 3.15 -1.11 8.79
C LEU A 87 3.40 -2.55 9.22
N ASN A 88 2.51 -3.45 8.80
CA ASN A 88 2.68 -4.88 8.96
C ASN A 88 3.14 -5.53 7.64
N PHE A 89 4.34 -6.10 7.64
CA PHE A 89 4.96 -6.74 6.48
C PHE A 89 4.67 -8.25 6.41
N THR A 90 3.91 -8.84 7.33
CA THR A 90 3.75 -10.31 7.41
C THR A 90 2.85 -10.92 6.33
N GLU A 91 2.06 -10.10 5.63
CA GLU A 91 1.02 -10.54 4.69
C GLU A 91 1.20 -9.92 3.29
N LEU A 92 2.45 -9.61 2.93
CA LEU A 92 2.78 -9.09 1.60
C LEU A 92 2.53 -10.15 0.51
N PRO A 93 2.07 -9.75 -0.69
CA PRO A 93 1.89 -10.67 -1.81
C PRO A 93 3.20 -11.33 -2.24
N ASP A 94 3.15 -12.63 -2.54
CA ASP A 94 4.28 -13.41 -3.05
C ASP A 94 4.92 -12.82 -4.33
N PRO A 95 4.17 -12.25 -5.31
CA PRO A 95 4.78 -11.65 -6.50
C PRO A 95 5.38 -10.26 -6.28
N LEU A 96 5.31 -9.68 -5.07
CA LEU A 96 5.74 -8.31 -4.84
C LEU A 96 7.26 -8.16 -4.97
N GLU A 97 7.68 -7.36 -5.94
CA GLU A 97 9.08 -7.09 -6.29
C GLU A 97 9.54 -5.71 -5.79
N ILE A 98 8.63 -4.74 -5.72
CA ILE A 98 8.95 -3.35 -5.34
C ILE A 98 7.94 -2.84 -4.32
N LEU A 99 8.45 -2.44 -3.15
CA LEU A 99 7.73 -1.76 -2.09
C LEU A 99 8.45 -0.45 -1.74
N SER A 100 7.95 0.66 -2.26
CA SER A 100 8.49 1.98 -1.97
C SER A 100 7.62 2.78 -1.02
N LEU A 101 8.20 3.13 0.14
CA LEU A 101 7.55 3.77 1.29
C LEU A 101 8.31 5.02 1.76
N ALA A 102 9.46 5.32 1.16
CA ALA A 102 10.33 6.42 1.58
C ALA A 102 9.60 7.77 1.60
N THR A 103 10.06 8.69 2.43
CA THR A 103 9.48 10.05 2.51
C THR A 103 7.98 10.01 2.84
N ASN A 104 7.65 9.27 3.91
CA ASN A 104 6.36 9.27 4.62
C ASN A 104 6.62 9.47 6.13
N GLU A 105 5.55 9.41 6.93
CA GLU A 105 5.56 9.56 8.38
C GLU A 105 5.26 8.24 9.11
N PHE A 106 5.52 7.10 8.46
CA PHE A 106 5.37 5.78 9.07
C PHE A 106 6.20 5.67 10.37
N THR A 107 5.63 4.99 11.35
CA THR A 107 6.22 4.76 12.67
C THR A 107 6.29 3.26 12.96
N GLY A 108 6.93 2.89 14.08
CA GLY A 108 7.07 1.49 14.48
C GLY A 108 8.24 0.76 13.81
N GLU A 109 8.44 -0.49 14.22
CA GLU A 109 9.54 -1.32 13.75
C GLU A 109 9.19 -2.03 12.44
N ILE A 110 10.14 -2.06 11.51
CA ILE A 110 10.01 -2.79 10.26
C ILE A 110 10.44 -4.24 10.50
N CYS A 111 9.48 -5.16 10.49
CA CYS A 111 9.76 -6.58 10.61
C CYS A 111 10.21 -7.16 9.24
N LEU A 112 11.53 -7.25 9.04
CA LEU A 112 12.13 -7.73 7.79
C LEU A 112 12.17 -9.27 7.68
N THR A 113 11.69 -10.01 8.69
CA THR A 113 11.83 -11.49 8.73
C THR A 113 10.87 -12.25 7.82
N LYS A 114 9.86 -11.56 7.23
CA LYS A 114 8.81 -12.18 6.41
C LYS A 114 8.58 -11.45 5.08
N LEU A 115 9.66 -11.00 4.46
CA LEU A 115 9.57 -10.37 3.13
C LEU A 115 9.38 -11.43 2.04
N PRO A 116 8.61 -11.14 0.97
CA PRO A 116 8.50 -12.02 -0.18
C PRO A 116 9.87 -12.30 -0.80
N GLU A 117 10.11 -13.54 -1.24
CA GLU A 117 11.39 -13.94 -1.86
C GLU A 117 11.72 -13.11 -3.11
N ARG A 118 10.69 -12.61 -3.79
CA ARG A 118 10.82 -11.81 -5.02
C ARG A 118 11.09 -10.33 -4.76
N LEU A 119 11.06 -9.88 -3.51
CA LEU A 119 11.23 -8.47 -3.19
C LEU A 119 12.66 -8.00 -3.50
N VAL A 120 12.81 -7.19 -4.54
CA VAL A 120 14.10 -6.64 -4.98
C VAL A 120 14.34 -5.26 -4.39
N ILE A 121 13.29 -4.44 -4.29
CA ILE A 121 13.39 -3.06 -3.83
C ILE A 121 12.46 -2.86 -2.63
N LEU A 122 13.07 -2.59 -1.48
CA LEU A 122 12.38 -2.08 -0.30
C LEU A 122 12.96 -0.71 0.03
N SER A 123 12.18 0.35 -0.10
CA SER A 123 12.57 1.68 0.39
C SER A 123 11.68 2.09 1.55
N ALA A 124 12.25 2.21 2.74
CA ALA A 124 11.57 2.77 3.90
C ALA A 124 12.56 3.70 4.60
N ARG A 125 12.15 4.94 4.88
CA ARG A 125 13.01 5.88 5.63
C ARG A 125 12.73 5.68 7.11
N GLU A 126 13.70 5.13 7.84
CA GLU A 126 13.70 5.21 9.29
C GLU A 126 14.00 6.65 9.71
N ARG A 127 13.02 7.33 10.35
CA ARG A 127 13.35 8.53 11.12
C ARG A 127 13.96 8.06 12.43
N LYS A 128 15.29 8.08 12.52
CA LYS A 128 15.99 7.94 13.81
C LYS A 128 15.35 8.90 14.81
N HIS A 129 14.71 8.37 15.85
CA HIS A 129 14.30 9.18 16.99
C HIS A 129 15.57 9.80 17.57
N VAL A 130 15.73 11.12 17.43
CA VAL A 130 16.74 11.86 18.17
C VAL A 130 16.41 11.67 19.64
N GLY A 131 17.36 11.09 20.36
CA GLY A 131 17.19 10.52 21.69
C GLY A 131 16.51 11.43 22.70
N ARG A 132 15.78 10.81 23.63
CA ARG A 132 15.34 11.42 24.86
C ARG A 132 16.58 11.81 25.65
N ILE A 133 16.80 13.11 25.84
CA ILE A 133 17.79 13.60 26.81
C ILE A 133 17.28 13.17 28.19
N SER A 134 18.18 12.53 28.94
CA SER A 134 18.06 12.04 30.31
C SER A 134 17.23 12.92 31.23
#